data_AF-A0A7Y2A3T8-F1
#
_entry.id   AF-A0A7Y2A3T8-F1
#
_cell.length_a   1.000
_cell.length_b   1.000
_cell.length_c   1.000
_cell.angle_alpha   90.00
_cell.angle_beta   90.00
_cell.angle_gamma   90.00
#
_symmetry.space_group_name_H-M   'P 1'
#
loop_
_entity.id
_entity.type
_entity.pdbx_description
1 polymer ?
#
loop_
_entity_poly.entity_id
_entity_poly.type
_entity_poly.pdbx_seq_one_letter_code
_entity_poly.pdbx_strand_id
1 'polypeptide(L)'
;ALLGSGDAVLAAEARALVEEYPDRFTFLEGYDEAMAHLLFAGADIYLMPSRFEPCGLTQMQAMRYGTIPVTSAVGGLVDTVVDDDVSRGNGTGFLAHDVSATGFVDALHRAVRAWRSPRRRSGIQRRGMAIDWSWDVAAREYVALYESLTE
;
A
#
# COMPACT_ATOMS: atom_id res chain seq x y z
N ALA A 1 6.04 9.97 7.36
CA ALA A 1 4.87 10.56 8.05
C ALA A 1 3.80 9.49 8.18
N LEU A 2 3.00 9.55 9.25
CA LEU A 2 1.82 8.74 9.50
C LEU A 2 0.62 9.68 9.57
N LEU A 3 -0.44 9.39 8.83
CA LEU A 3 -1.72 10.10 8.92
C LEU A 3 -2.78 9.10 9.35
N GLY A 4 -3.57 9.43 10.37
CA GLY A 4 -4.68 8.58 10.77
C GLY A 4 -5.28 8.94 12.12
N SER A 5 -6.41 8.30 12.40
CA SER A 5 -7.17 8.43 13.65
C SER A 5 -7.74 7.08 14.04
N GLY A 6 -7.91 6.82 15.34
CA GLY A 6 -8.49 5.56 15.80
C GLY A 6 -8.22 5.31 17.27
N ASP A 7 -7.66 4.14 17.58
CA ASP A 7 -7.37 3.70 18.94
C ASP A 7 -6.44 4.68 19.69
N ALA A 8 -6.83 5.02 20.92
CA ALA A 8 -6.13 6.02 21.72
C ALA A 8 -4.75 5.56 22.21
N VAL A 9 -4.53 4.25 22.39
CA VAL A 9 -3.22 3.70 22.77
C VAL A 9 -2.28 3.82 21.59
N LEU A 10 -2.71 3.42 20.40
CA LEU A 10 -1.90 3.57 19.18
C LEU A 10 -1.58 5.04 18.87
N ALA A 11 -2.54 5.95 19.06
CA ALA A 11 -2.30 7.38 18.89
C ALA A 11 -1.28 7.92 19.91
N ALA A 12 -1.36 7.49 21.18
CA ALA A 12 -0.39 7.87 22.20
C ALA A 12 1.02 7.35 21.90
N GLU A 13 1.15 6.10 21.45
CA GLU A 13 2.44 5.52 21.02
C GLU A 13 3.02 6.28 19.82
N ALA A 14 2.19 6.64 18.84
CA ALA A 14 2.64 7.45 17.70
C ALA A 14 3.10 8.85 18.11
N ARG A 15 2.44 9.51 19.08
CA ARG A 15 2.90 10.79 19.63
C ARG A 15 4.23 10.64 20.36
N ALA A 16 4.42 9.58 21.15
CA ALA A 16 5.70 9.30 21.81
C ALA A 16 6.84 9.11 20.79
N LEU A 17 6.58 8.46 19.65
CA LEU A 17 7.57 8.34 18.56
C LEU A 17 7.93 9.68 17.92
N VAL A 18 7.00 10.65 17.86
CA VAL A 18 7.32 12.02 17.40
C VAL A 18 8.27 12.71 18.37
N GLU A 19 8.06 12.55 19.67
CA GLU A 19 8.93 13.12 20.71
C GLU A 19 10.32 12.48 20.70
N GLU A 20 10.40 11.16 20.50
CA GLU A 20 11.66 10.40 20.44
C GLU A 20 12.44 10.66 19.14
N TYR A 21 11.74 10.88 18.02
CA TYR A 21 12.33 11.00 16.69
C TYR A 21 11.81 12.19 15.87
N PRO A 22 11.93 13.44 16.37
CA PRO A 22 11.27 14.61 15.77
C PRO A 22 11.69 14.91 14.32
N ASP A 23 12.92 14.57 13.95
CA ASP A 23 13.44 14.79 12.58
C ASP A 23 13.19 13.62 11.62
N ARG A 24 12.62 12.51 12.10
CA ARG A 24 12.46 11.26 11.33
C ARG A 24 11.05 10.70 11.32
N PHE A 25 10.22 11.07 12.29
CA PHE A 25 8.86 10.61 12.42
C PHE A 25 7.91 11.78 12.65
N THR A 26 6.81 11.77 11.91
CA THR A 26 5.75 12.77 12.01
C THR A 26 4.44 12.03 12.03
N PHE A 27 3.60 12.32 13.01
CA PHE A 27 2.24 11.82 13.10
C PHE A 27 1.25 12.97 12.95
N LEU A 28 0.39 12.87 11.95
CA LEU A 28 -0.72 13.76 11.69
C LEU A 28 -1.98 13.04 12.18
N GLU A 29 -2.43 13.39 13.38
CA GLU A 29 -3.58 12.74 13.97
C GLU A 29 -4.89 13.34 13.43
N GLY A 30 -5.71 12.50 12.82
CA GLY A 30 -6.99 12.89 12.25
C GLY A 30 -7.25 12.26 10.90
N TYR A 31 -8.27 12.80 10.23
CA TYR A 31 -8.65 12.45 8.88
C TYR A 31 -8.56 13.70 8.00
N ASP A 32 -7.71 13.62 6.97
CA ASP A 32 -7.53 14.69 5.98
C ASP A 32 -7.26 14.05 4.61
N GLU A 33 -8.27 14.07 3.76
CA GLU A 33 -8.21 13.47 2.42
C GLU A 33 -7.18 14.19 1.52
N ALA A 34 -7.15 15.52 1.56
CA ALA A 34 -6.21 16.29 0.75
C ALA A 34 -4.76 15.98 1.16
N MET A 35 -4.50 15.89 2.47
CA MET A 35 -3.21 15.46 2.99
C MET A 35 -2.88 14.01 2.60
N ALA A 36 -3.84 13.09 2.64
CA ALA A 36 -3.62 11.72 2.20
C ALA A 36 -3.13 11.66 0.74
N HIS A 37 -3.76 12.43 -0.16
CA HIS A 37 -3.32 12.56 -1.54
C HIS A 37 -1.90 13.13 -1.67
N LEU A 38 -1.54 14.14 -0.87
CA LEU A 38 -0.17 14.69 -0.85
C LEU A 38 0.85 13.65 -0.35
N LEU A 39 0.49 12.86 0.68
CA LEU A 39 1.35 11.80 1.19
C LEU A 39 1.54 10.69 0.16
N PHE A 40 0.48 10.27 -0.55
CA PHE A 40 0.61 9.31 -1.63
C PHE A 40 1.47 9.83 -2.78
N ALA A 41 1.38 11.12 -3.12
CA ALA A 41 2.16 11.74 -4.19
C ALA A 41 3.63 12.01 -3.82
N GLY A 42 3.89 12.29 -2.55
CA GLY A 42 5.21 12.69 -2.06
C GLY A 42 6.02 11.56 -1.42
N ALA A 43 5.42 10.41 -1.13
CA ALA A 43 6.11 9.27 -0.56
C ALA A 43 6.88 8.47 -1.62
N ASP A 44 7.94 7.79 -1.17
CA ASP A 44 8.64 6.79 -1.97
C ASP A 44 8.00 5.40 -1.82
N ILE A 45 7.59 5.09 -0.58
CA ILE A 45 7.07 3.81 -0.14
C ILE A 45 5.83 4.02 0.74
N TYR A 46 4.78 3.25 0.51
CA TYR A 46 3.57 3.20 1.32
C TYR A 46 3.49 1.88 2.11
N LEU A 47 3.07 1.94 3.37
CA LEU A 47 3.01 0.77 4.25
C LEU A 47 1.56 0.41 4.59
N MET A 48 1.20 -0.86 4.41
CA MET A 48 -0.12 -1.40 4.78
C MET A 48 0.01 -2.77 5.49
N PRO A 49 0.38 -2.78 6.78
CA PRO A 49 0.62 -3.99 7.57
C PRO A 49 -0.69 -4.60 8.12
N SER A 50 -1.73 -4.70 7.31
CA SER A 50 -3.04 -5.22 7.75
C SER A 50 -2.92 -6.67 8.26
N ARG A 51 -3.66 -7.01 9.33
CA ARG A 51 -3.81 -8.42 9.79
C ARG A 51 -4.88 -9.17 9.01
N PHE A 52 -5.84 -8.43 8.48
CA PHE A 52 -6.94 -8.87 7.64
C PHE A 52 -7.33 -7.69 6.75
N GLU A 53 -7.61 -7.95 5.47
CA GLU A 53 -8.00 -6.90 4.52
C GLU A 53 -8.85 -7.51 3.40
N PRO A 54 -10.17 -7.24 3.32
CA PRO A 54 -11.00 -7.80 2.25
C PRO A 54 -10.55 -7.36 0.86
N CYS A 55 -10.13 -6.10 0.73
CA CYS A 55 -9.68 -5.49 -0.52
C CYS A 55 -8.48 -4.57 -0.29
N GLY A 56 -8.74 -3.43 0.36
CA GLY A 56 -7.81 -2.30 0.45
C GLY A 56 -7.88 -1.39 -0.78
N LEU A 57 -7.99 -0.08 -0.57
CA LEU A 57 -7.97 0.92 -1.65
C LEU A 57 -6.67 1.73 -1.67
N THR A 58 -6.04 1.89 -0.51
CA THR A 58 -4.91 2.81 -0.33
C THR A 58 -3.63 2.32 -1.01
N GLN A 59 -3.43 1.01 -1.14
CA GLN A 59 -2.34 0.44 -1.94
C GLN A 59 -2.54 0.69 -3.44
N MET A 60 -3.79 0.67 -3.92
CA MET A 60 -4.12 1.03 -5.31
C MET A 60 -3.89 2.52 -5.55
N GLN A 61 -4.30 3.38 -4.61
CA GLN A 61 -4.03 4.82 -4.64
C GLN A 61 -2.52 5.08 -4.64
N ALA A 62 -1.75 4.47 -3.73
CA ALA A 62 -0.30 4.60 -3.70
C ALA A 62 0.34 4.23 -5.06
N MET A 63 -0.04 3.09 -5.65
CA MET A 63 0.44 2.68 -6.97
C MET A 63 0.06 3.68 -8.07
N ARG A 64 -1.16 4.25 -8.02
CA ARG A 64 -1.61 5.26 -8.98
C ARG A 64 -0.75 6.53 -8.94
N TYR A 65 -0.25 6.89 -7.75
CA TYR A 65 0.69 8.00 -7.56
C TYR A 65 2.16 7.63 -7.83
N GLY A 66 2.46 6.36 -8.13
CA GLY A 66 3.83 5.88 -8.32
C GLY A 66 4.57 5.60 -7.01
N THR A 67 3.88 5.58 -5.88
CA THR A 67 4.43 5.18 -4.59
C THR A 67 4.42 3.66 -4.49
N ILE A 68 5.54 3.06 -4.08
CA ILE A 68 5.68 1.59 -4.03
C ILE A 68 5.00 1.06 -2.76
N PRO A 69 3.97 0.20 -2.86
CA PRO A 69 3.34 -0.37 -1.69
C PRO A 69 4.16 -1.54 -1.10
N VAL A 70 4.23 -1.58 0.22
CA VAL A 70 4.66 -2.72 1.03
C VAL A 70 3.48 -3.14 1.88
N THR A 71 2.97 -4.35 1.65
CA THR A 71 1.71 -4.80 2.27
C THR A 71 1.86 -6.18 2.89
N SER A 72 1.01 -6.50 3.87
CA SER A 72 0.84 -7.88 4.30
C SER A 72 0.26 -8.73 3.16
N ALA A 73 0.63 -10.00 3.07
CA ALA A 73 0.05 -10.95 2.13
C ALA A 73 -1.29 -11.52 2.65
N VAL A 74 -2.31 -10.66 2.78
CA VAL A 74 -3.65 -11.04 3.26
C VAL A 74 -4.77 -10.51 2.36
N GLY A 75 -5.81 -11.31 2.16
CA GLY A 75 -7.01 -10.98 1.37
C GLY A 75 -6.69 -10.24 0.07
N GLY A 76 -7.40 -9.14 -0.21
CA GLY A 76 -7.27 -8.42 -1.48
C GLY A 76 -5.91 -7.74 -1.72
N LEU A 77 -5.03 -7.67 -0.70
CA LEU A 77 -3.66 -7.19 -0.90
C LEU A 77 -2.84 -8.19 -1.72
N VAL A 78 -3.11 -9.49 -1.58
CA VAL A 78 -2.48 -10.54 -2.40
C VAL A 78 -2.95 -10.44 -3.85
N ASP A 79 -4.21 -10.08 -4.05
CA ASP A 79 -4.82 -9.98 -5.38
C ASP A 79 -4.35 -8.72 -6.13
N THR A 80 -3.90 -7.69 -5.42
CA THR A 80 -3.63 -6.36 -5.99
C THR A 80 -2.16 -5.97 -6.05
N VAL A 81 -1.31 -6.54 -5.18
CA VAL A 81 0.13 -6.25 -5.15
C VAL A 81 0.93 -7.46 -5.64
N VAL A 82 1.65 -7.29 -6.75
CA VAL A 82 2.56 -8.31 -7.28
C VAL A 82 3.94 -8.10 -6.69
N ASP A 83 4.44 -9.11 -5.99
CA ASP A 83 5.75 -9.06 -5.37
C ASP A 83 6.90 -9.01 -6.42
N ASP A 84 7.75 -7.97 -6.37
CA ASP A 84 8.82 -7.77 -7.37
C ASP A 84 10.04 -8.68 -7.21
N ASP A 85 10.29 -9.29 -6.05
CA ASP A 85 11.37 -10.31 -5.97
C ASP A 85 10.90 -11.66 -6.50
N VAL A 86 9.61 -11.98 -6.36
CA VAL A 86 9.01 -13.23 -6.88
C VAL A 86 8.77 -13.12 -8.39
N SER A 87 8.20 -12.01 -8.87
CA SER A 87 7.82 -11.81 -10.27
C SER A 87 8.63 -10.69 -10.92
N ARG A 88 9.94 -10.93 -11.08
CA ARG A 88 10.86 -9.94 -11.65
C ARG A 88 10.40 -9.52 -13.05
N GLY A 89 10.20 -8.22 -13.23
CA GLY A 89 9.73 -7.65 -14.48
C GLY A 89 8.23 -7.33 -14.50
N ASN A 90 7.44 -7.94 -13.62
CA ASN A 90 6.00 -7.72 -13.48
C ASN A 90 5.58 -7.17 -12.10
N GLY A 91 6.49 -7.17 -11.11
CA GLY A 91 6.17 -6.72 -9.74
C GLY A 91 5.75 -5.25 -9.62
N THR A 92 4.79 -4.98 -8.75
CA THR A 92 4.20 -3.67 -8.50
C THR A 92 4.42 -3.19 -7.07
N GLY A 93 4.89 -4.08 -6.18
CA GLY A 93 5.24 -3.77 -4.80
C GLY A 93 5.95 -4.93 -4.10
N PHE A 94 5.78 -5.02 -2.78
CA PHE A 94 6.38 -6.04 -1.94
C PHE A 94 5.36 -6.61 -0.96
N LEU A 95 5.35 -7.94 -0.84
CA LEU A 95 4.48 -8.65 0.09
C LEU A 95 5.28 -9.17 1.30
N ALA A 96 4.76 -8.90 2.49
CA ALA A 96 5.16 -9.57 3.72
C ALA A 96 4.32 -10.86 3.88
N HIS A 97 4.93 -12.00 3.59
CA HIS A 97 4.25 -13.30 3.66
C HIS A 97 4.01 -13.80 5.08
N ASP A 98 4.82 -13.34 6.04
CA ASP A 98 4.59 -13.55 7.46
C ASP A 98 3.97 -12.28 8.07
N VAL A 99 2.79 -12.41 8.67
CA VAL A 99 2.04 -11.31 9.30
C VAL A 99 2.60 -11.07 10.71
N SER A 100 3.86 -10.66 10.75
CA SER A 100 4.61 -10.34 11.97
C SER A 100 5.43 -9.08 11.76
N ALA A 101 5.91 -8.48 12.86
CA ALA A 101 6.81 -7.32 12.77
C ALA A 101 8.07 -7.66 11.97
N THR A 102 8.66 -8.84 12.19
CA THR A 102 9.86 -9.30 11.48
C THR A 102 9.60 -9.50 9.99
N GLY A 103 8.48 -10.15 9.64
CA GLY A 103 8.09 -10.36 8.24
C GLY A 103 7.88 -9.05 7.49
N PHE A 104 7.24 -8.07 8.14
CA PHE A 104 6.99 -6.76 7.54
C PHE A 104 8.28 -5.94 7.39
N VAL A 105 9.18 -5.98 8.37
CA VAL A 105 10.49 -5.32 8.28
C VAL A 105 11.35 -5.92 7.17
N ASP A 106 11.31 -7.23 6.94
CA ASP A 106 12.01 -7.85 5.79
C ASP A 106 11.47 -7.33 4.45
N ALA A 107 10.14 -7.30 4.27
CA ALA A 107 9.51 -6.75 3.08
C ALA A 107 9.87 -5.27 2.86
N LEU A 108 9.92 -4.47 3.93
CA LEU A 108 10.36 -3.09 3.88
C LEU A 108 11.83 -2.97 3.44
N HIS A 109 12.73 -3.80 3.96
CA HIS A 109 14.12 -3.83 3.52
C HIS A 109 14.26 -4.20 2.04
N ARG A 110 13.46 -5.14 1.54
CA ARG A 110 13.40 -5.49 0.11
C ARG A 110 12.98 -4.29 -0.75
N ALA A 111 11.95 -3.56 -0.30
CA ALA A 111 11.48 -2.35 -0.97
C ALA A 111 12.55 -1.25 -1.00
N VAL A 112 13.22 -0.97 0.13
CA VAL A 112 14.31 0.01 0.21
C VAL A 112 15.48 -0.36 -0.71
N ARG A 113 15.85 -1.65 -0.79
CA ARG A 113 16.88 -2.12 -1.72
C ARG A 113 16.48 -1.88 -3.18
N ALA A 114 15.21 -2.10 -3.52
CA ALA A 114 14.69 -1.83 -4.86
C ALA A 114 14.64 -0.34 -5.19
N TRP A 115 14.23 0.50 -4.23
CA TRP A 115 14.18 1.95 -4.35
C TRP A 115 15.56 2.55 -4.68
N ARG A 116 16.61 2.05 -4.02
CA ARG A 116 18.00 2.47 -4.25
C ARG A 116 18.54 2.07 -5.64
N SER A 117 17.84 1.23 -6.40
CA SER A 117 18.19 0.86 -7.77
C SER A 117 17.30 1.62 -8.77
N PRO A 118 17.80 2.67 -9.46
CA PRO A 118 16.96 3.55 -10.28
C PRO A 118 16.18 2.81 -11.36
N ARG A 119 16.81 1.82 -12.01
CA ARG A 119 16.17 1.00 -13.06
C ARG A 119 15.06 0.13 -12.48
N ARG A 120 15.29 -0.49 -11.32
CA ARG A 120 14.33 -1.37 -10.67
C ARG A 120 13.15 -0.57 -10.12
N ARG A 121 13.42 0.49 -9.36
CA ARG A 121 12.44 1.47 -8.89
C ARG A 121 11.53 1.96 -10.01
N SER A 122 12.10 2.54 -11.07
CA SER A 122 11.30 3.11 -12.18
C SER A 122 10.47 2.05 -12.89
N GLY A 123 10.95 0.80 -12.93
CA GLY A 123 10.19 -0.34 -13.45
C GLY A 123 8.95 -0.63 -12.60
N ILE A 124 9.11 -0.76 -11.29
CA ILE A 124 8.02 -1.02 -10.34
C ILE A 124 6.98 0.10 -10.40
N GLN A 125 7.42 1.37 -10.30
CA GLN A 125 6.52 2.53 -10.30
C GLN A 125 5.68 2.58 -11.59
N ARG A 126 6.32 2.46 -12.76
CA ARG A 126 5.59 2.50 -14.05
C ARG A 126 4.58 1.37 -14.18
N ARG A 127 4.89 0.17 -13.70
CA ARG A 127 3.94 -0.95 -13.72
C ARG A 127 2.76 -0.69 -12.79
N GLY A 128 3.01 -0.26 -11.56
CA GLY A 128 1.94 0.08 -10.60
C GLY A 128 1.01 1.17 -11.14
N MET A 129 1.58 2.23 -11.72
CA MET A 129 0.80 3.34 -12.30
C MET A 129 -0.02 2.97 -13.54
N ALA A 130 0.38 1.90 -14.25
CA ALA A 130 -0.26 1.44 -15.48
C ALA A 130 -1.45 0.49 -15.22
N ILE A 131 -1.66 0.05 -13.98
CA ILE A 131 -2.80 -0.81 -13.66
C ILE A 131 -4.09 0.00 -13.74
N ASP A 132 -5.09 -0.56 -14.42
CA ASP A 132 -6.42 0.00 -14.45
C ASP A 132 -7.24 -0.55 -13.27
N TRP A 133 -7.61 0.35 -12.36
CA TRP A 133 -8.49 0.07 -11.21
C TRP A 133 -9.89 0.66 -11.42
N SER A 134 -10.30 0.92 -12.66
CA SER A 134 -11.59 1.53 -12.96
C SER A 134 -12.75 0.66 -12.50
N TRP A 135 -13.78 1.34 -11.99
CA TRP A 135 -15.04 0.69 -11.63
C TRP A 135 -15.76 0.09 -12.84
N ASP A 136 -15.45 0.54 -14.07
CA ASP A 136 -16.04 -0.01 -15.29
C ASP A 136 -15.76 -1.51 -15.46
N VAL A 137 -14.59 -1.98 -15.04
CA VAL A 137 -14.24 -3.40 -15.07
C VAL A 137 -15.11 -4.17 -14.08
N ALA A 138 -15.12 -3.76 -12.80
CA ALA A 138 -15.92 -4.40 -11.76
C ALA A 138 -17.42 -4.36 -12.07
N ALA A 139 -17.92 -3.24 -12.58
CA ALA A 139 -19.34 -3.06 -12.90
C ALA A 139 -19.81 -4.05 -13.97
N ARG A 140 -18.99 -4.36 -14.98
CA ARG A 140 -19.34 -5.36 -16.01
C ARG A 140 -19.51 -6.75 -15.43
N GLU A 141 -18.67 -7.13 -14.47
CA GLU A 141 -18.78 -8.42 -13.78
C GLU A 141 -20.06 -8.50 -12.95
N TYR A 142 -20.41 -7.42 -12.23
CA TYR A 142 -21.67 -7.36 -11.50
C TYR A 142 -22.90 -7.39 -12.40
N VAL A 143 -22.88 -6.70 -13.54
CA VAL A 143 -23.98 -6.74 -14.53
C VAL A 143 -24.17 -8.17 -15.04
N ALA A 144 -23.10 -8.84 -15.46
CA ALA A 144 -23.17 -10.24 -15.92
C ALA A 144 -23.72 -11.18 -14.84
N LEU A 145 -23.31 -10.98 -13.58
CA LEU A 145 -23.87 -11.71 -12.45
C LEU A 145 -25.37 -11.46 -12.30
N TYR A 146 -25.82 -10.20 -12.36
CA TYR A 146 -27.24 -9.87 -12.23
C TYR A 146 -28.09 -10.45 -13.36
N GLU A 147 -27.59 -10.43 -14.60
CA GLU A 147 -28.25 -11.06 -15.75
C GLU A 147 -28.43 -12.57 -15.52
N SER A 148 -27.40 -13.25 -15.01
CA SER A 148 -27.44 -14.70 -14.74
C SER A 148 -28.43 -15.14 -13.66
N LEU A 149 -28.92 -14.21 -12.84
CA LEU A 149 -29.92 -14.47 -11.79
C LEU A 149 -31.36 -14.25 -12.28
N THR A 150 -31.52 -13.65 -13.46
CA THR A 150 -32.83 -13.35 -14.05
C THR A 150 -33.22 -14.28 -15.20
N GLU A 151 -32.29 -15.11 -15.67
CA GLU A 151 -32.55 -16.27 -16.54
C GLU A 151 -32.92 -17.51 -15.71
#